data_AF-D1ALM3-F1
#
_entry.id   AF-D1ALM3-F1
#
_cell.length_a   1.000
_cell.length_b   1.000
_cell.length_c   1.000
_cell.angle_alpha   90.00
_cell.angle_beta   90.00
_cell.angle_gamma   90.00
#
_symmetry.space_group_name_H-M   'P 1'
#
loop_
_entity.id
_entity.type
_entity.pdbx_description
1 polymer ?
#
loop_
_entity_poly.entity_id
_entity_poly.type
_entity_poly.pdbx_seq_one_letter_code
_entity_poly.pdbx_strand_id
1 'polypeptide(L)' 'MVHSIEFCKRRLDMWLEAEEALATSQSYKMGTQELTRVNLSQVRKMITYWENELEKAKNGGKRYKSLRAVPRDL' A
#
# COMPACT_ATOMS: atom_id res chain seq x y z
N MET A 1 -3.42 12.13 -7.92
CA MET A 1 -2.31 12.88 -7.31
C MET A 1 -1.16 11.91 -7.15
N VAL A 2 0.04 12.23 -7.64
CA VAL A 2 1.23 11.39 -7.39
C VAL A 2 1.82 11.87 -6.06
N HIS A 3 1.85 10.99 -5.06
CA HIS A 3 2.52 11.29 -3.80
C HIS A 3 4.05 11.18 -3.96
N SER A 4 4.79 12.00 -3.22
CA SER A 4 6.26 11.88 -3.20
C SER A 4 6.67 10.53 -2.61
N ILE A 5 7.72 9.91 -3.16
CA ILE A 5 8.22 8.60 -2.72
C ILE A 5 8.55 8.61 -1.22
N GLU A 6 9.11 9.73 -0.72
CA GLU A 6 9.42 9.88 0.71
C GLU A 6 8.17 9.90 1.58
N PHE A 7 7.08 10.50 1.09
CA PHE A 7 5.81 10.54 1.80
C PHE A 7 5.17 9.15 1.89
N CYS A 8 5.19 8.38 0.79
CA CYS A 8 4.70 7.01 0.78
C CYS A 8 5.51 6.11 1.73
N LYS A 9 6.84 6.25 1.74
CA LYS A 9 7.72 5.50 2.67
C LYS A 9 7.40 5.81 4.13
N ARG A 10 7.30 7.10 4.48
CA ARG A 10 6.95 7.53 5.85
C ARG A 10 5.60 7.02 6.31
N ARG A 11 4.61 7.01 5.41
CA ARG A 11 3.28 6.45 5.71
C ARG A 11 3.35 4.94 5.91
N LEU A 12 4.07 4.23 5.05
CA LEU A 12 4.22 2.78 5.13
C LEU A 12 4.90 2.34 6.43
N ASP A 13 5.97 3.04 6.83
CA ASP A 13 6.68 2.83 8.10
C ASP A 13 5.74 2.95 9.31
N MET A 14 4.98 4.05 9.38
CA MET A 14 3.95 4.28 10.41
C MET A 14 2.88 3.19 10.46
N TRP A 15 2.47 2.63 9.31
CA TRP A 15 1.50 1.53 9.26
C TRP A 15 2.09 0.18 9.68
N LEU A 16 3.38 -0.06 9.43
CA LEU A 16 4.09 -1.25 9.92
C LEU A 16 4.27 -1.21 11.44
N GLU A 17 4.67 -0.06 11.99
CA GLU A 17 4.72 0.14 13.46
C GLU A 17 3.35 -0.06 14.10
N ALA A 18 2.28 0.41 13.45
CA ALA A 18 0.92 0.19 13.91
C ALA A 18 0.50 -1.28 13.85
N GLU A 19 0.92 -2.05 12.83
CA GLU A 19 0.69 -3.51 12.77
C GLU A 19 1.41 -4.23 13.91
N GLU A 20 2.68 -3.86 14.17
CA GLU A 20 3.46 -4.42 15.28
C GLU A 20 2.80 -4.10 16.63
N ALA A 21 2.46 -2.84 16.88
CA ALA A 21 1.77 -2.44 18.10
C ALA A 21 0.39 -3.13 18.24
N LEU A 22 -0.35 -3.35 17.15
CA LEU A 22 -1.61 -4.12 17.16
C LEU A 22 -1.37 -5.61 17.45
N ALA A 23 -0.30 -6.20 16.93
CA ALA A 23 0.07 -7.58 17.21
C ALA A 23 0.51 -7.76 18.68
N THR A 24 1.31 -6.82 19.21
CA THR A 24 1.72 -6.81 20.62
C THR A 24 0.55 -6.50 21.56
N SER A 25 -0.30 -5.52 21.22
CA SER A 25 -1.47 -5.15 22.02
C SER A 25 -2.62 -6.17 21.93
N GLN A 26 -2.67 -7.02 20.90
CA GLN A 26 -3.56 -8.18 20.86
C GLN A 26 -3.31 -9.13 22.02
N SER A 27 -2.05 -9.27 22.47
CA SER A 27 -1.72 -10.04 23.67
C SER A 27 -2.28 -9.41 24.96
N TYR A 28 -2.61 -8.12 24.94
CA TYR A 28 -2.97 -7.34 26.12
C TYR A 28 -4.48 -7.07 26.25
N LYS A 29 -5.28 -7.20 25.18
CA LYS A 29 -6.74 -7.00 25.21
C LYS A 29 -7.53 -8.29 24.98
N MET A 30 -7.47 -9.20 25.94
CA MET A 30 -8.48 -10.24 26.11
C MET A 30 -9.69 -9.64 26.85
N GLY A 31 -10.65 -9.04 26.12
CA GLY A 31 -11.84 -8.46 26.78
C GLY A 31 -12.82 -7.74 25.86
N THR A 32 -13.77 -8.53 25.32
CA THR A 32 -15.12 -8.17 24.83
C THR A 32 -15.31 -7.10 23.73
N GLN A 33 -15.55 -7.64 22.52
CA GLN A 33 -16.41 -7.17 21.43
C GLN A 33 -15.75 -6.41 20.26
N GLU A 34 -15.80 -7.09 19.09
CA GLU A 34 -15.73 -6.64 17.68
C GLU A 34 -14.53 -5.80 17.17
N LEU A 35 -13.69 -5.23 18.04
CA LEU A 35 -12.66 -4.28 17.64
C LEU A 35 -11.40 -4.89 17.00
N THR A 36 -11.15 -6.21 17.12
CA THR A 36 -9.83 -6.80 16.80
C THR A 36 -9.68 -7.29 15.35
N ARG A 37 -10.74 -7.79 14.70
CA ARG A 37 -10.62 -8.35 13.35
C ARG A 37 -10.64 -7.29 12.25
N VAL A 38 -11.43 -6.23 12.43
CA VAL A 38 -11.55 -5.15 11.45
C VAL A 38 -10.25 -4.35 11.34
N ASN A 39 -9.62 -4.00 12.45
CA ASN A 39 -8.39 -3.19 12.48
C ASN A 39 -7.22 -3.85 11.71
N LEU A 40 -6.91 -5.11 11.98
CA LEU A 40 -5.77 -5.78 11.32
C LEU A 40 -6.00 -5.95 9.80
N SER A 41 -7.25 -6.23 9.41
CA SER A 41 -7.62 -6.29 7.99
C SER A 41 -7.51 -4.92 7.30
N GLN A 42 -7.79 -3.83 8.01
CA GLN A 42 -7.68 -2.47 7.49
C GLN A 42 -6.23 -2.01 7.40
N VAL A 43 -5.39 -2.30 8.41
CA VAL A 43 -3.95 -1.99 8.39
C VAL A 43 -3.28 -2.68 7.22
N ARG A 44 -3.51 -3.99 7.01
CA ARG A 44 -2.98 -4.70 5.84
C ARG A 44 -3.45 -4.10 4.51
N LYS A 45 -4.72 -3.72 4.39
CA LYS A 45 -5.23 -3.02 3.19
C LYS A 45 -4.51 -1.69 2.96
N MET A 46 -4.24 -0.93 4.01
CA MET A 46 -3.52 0.34 3.91
C MET A 46 -2.05 0.13 3.52
N ILE A 47 -1.37 -0.87 4.09
CA ILE A 47 0.00 -1.24 3.69
C ILE A 47 0.05 -1.55 2.19
N THR A 48 -0.80 -2.46 1.71
CA THR A 48 -0.86 -2.81 0.29
C THR A 48 -1.20 -1.60 -0.60
N TYR A 49 -2.07 -0.70 -0.15
CA TYR A 49 -2.38 0.53 -0.88
C TYR A 49 -1.15 1.44 -1.02
N TRP A 50 -0.42 1.68 0.07
CA TRP A 50 0.78 2.52 0.05
C TRP A 50 1.95 1.89 -0.71
N GLU A 51 2.10 0.57 -0.70
CA GLU A 51 3.05 -0.13 -1.57
C GLU A 51 2.74 0.11 -3.04
N ASN A 52 1.47 -0.05 -3.45
CA ASN A 52 1.05 0.20 -4.82
C ASN A 52 1.25 1.67 -5.24
N GLU A 53 0.94 2.63 -4.36
CA GLU A 53 1.19 4.05 -4.64
C GLU A 53 2.69 4.37 -4.73
N LEU A 54 3.52 3.73 -3.90
CA LEU A 54 4.97 3.86 -3.95
C LEU A 54 5.54 3.25 -5.24
N GLU A 55 5.03 2.10 -5.67
CA GLU A 55 5.38 1.49 -6.96
C GLU A 55 4.97 2.38 -8.13
N LYS A 56 3.76 2.95 -8.13
CA LYS A 56 3.34 3.91 -9.17
C LYS A 56 4.20 5.18 -9.17
N ALA A 57 4.53 5.71 -8.00
CA ALA A 57 5.41 6.87 -7.86
C ALA A 57 6.83 6.56 -8.38
N LYS A 58 7.36 5.34 -8.14
CA LYS A 58 8.62 4.85 -8.72
C LYS A 58 8.52 4.61 -10.23
N ASN A 59 7.41 4.05 -10.72
CA ASN A 59 7.19 3.71 -12.12
C ASN A 59 6.76 4.91 -12.99
N GLY A 60 6.63 6.11 -12.41
CA GLY A 60 6.33 7.38 -13.10
C GLY A 60 7.29 7.78 -14.24
N GLY A 61 8.22 6.91 -14.66
CA GLY A 61 9.05 7.05 -15.84
C GLY A 61 8.74 6.08 -17.00
N LYS A 62 7.84 5.10 -16.87
CA LYS A 62 7.45 4.26 -18.02
C LYS A 62 6.27 4.91 -18.75
N ARG A 63 6.58 5.92 -19.56
CA ARG A 63 5.73 6.30 -20.70
C ARG A 63 5.44 5.02 -21.47
N TYR A 64 4.17 4.61 -21.55
CA TYR A 64 3.74 3.64 -22.55
C TYR A 64 4.14 4.22 -23.91
N LYS A 65 5.23 3.70 -24.53
CA LYS A 65 5.50 3.96 -25.94
C LYS A 65 4.33 3.33 -26.68
N SER A 66 3.40 4.15 -27.15
CA SER A 66 2.36 3.71 -28.08
C SER A 66 3.06 3.10 -29.30
N LEU A 67 3.11 1.77 -29.38
CA LEU A 67 3.49 1.10 -30.61
C LEU A 67 2.32 1.30 -31.59
N ARG A 68 2.52 2.14 -32.60
CA ARG A 68 1.61 2.21 -33.74
C ARG A 68 1.96 1.05 -34.66
N ALA A 69 1.31 -0.08 -34.48
CA ALA A 69 1.35 -1.16 -35.46
C ALA A 69 0.48 -0.73 -36.65
N VAL A 70 1.13 -0.31 -37.75
CA VAL A 70 0.47 -0.21 -39.04
C VAL A 70 0.62 -1.59 -39.69
N PRO A 71 -0.46 -2.36 -39.91
CA PRO A 71 -0.36 -3.55 -40.74
C PRO A 71 0.09 -3.09 -42.14
N ARG A 72 1.27 -3.53 -42.55
CA ARG A 72 1.74 -3.36 -43.92
C ARG A 72 1.30 -4.62 -44.65
N ASP A 73 0.23 -4.50 -45.43
CA ASP A 73 -0.24 -5.57 -46.30
C ASP A 73 0.88 -6.00 -47.26
N LEU A 74 1.13 -7.32 -47.28
CA LEU A 74 1.90 -8.07 -48.27
C LEU A 74 0.93 -8.98 -49.02
#